data_AF-A0A927SK90-F1
#
_entry.id   AF-A0A927SK90-F1
#
_cell.length_a   1.000
_cell.length_b   1.000
_cell.length_c   1.000
_cell.angle_alpha   90.00
_cell.angle_beta   90.00
_cell.angle_gamma   90.00
#
_symmetry.space_group_name_H-M   'P 1'
#
loop_
_entity.id
_entity.type
_entity.pdbx_description
1 polymer ?
#
loop_
_entity_poly.entity_id
_entity_poly.type
_entity_poly.pdbx_seq_one_letter_code
_entity_poly.pdbx_strand_id
1 'polypeptide(L)'
;MINIEKLISDFEDCLGWPYRTPGTNDERGIDCSGMFVRAFRLQGQRIYHGSNTIWRKHLRKKGPIDSIRDLRPGMAVFKWKPDTPAKFSDNEGDFCHIGLVTSVSPLRIVHASTEGMKVKADQKIGKWKYWGILAAAEETALPDPPAIEADERGLLRRGDRGEGVKLLQRALRSVGYDLAIDGIFGRITLECVKSFQATHDLERDGIVGPLTWTALEESCREVTSDE
;
A
#
# COMPACT_ATOMS: atom_id res chain seq x y z
N MET A 1 10.55 13.72 -16.97
CA MET A 1 9.53 13.10 -16.10
C MET A 1 10.10 11.82 -15.52
N ILE A 2 9.61 11.40 -14.35
CA ILE A 2 10.05 10.19 -13.64
C ILE A 2 9.26 8.99 -14.18
N ASN A 3 9.97 7.91 -14.52
CA ASN A 3 9.39 6.61 -14.75
C ASN A 3 9.10 5.93 -13.40
N ILE A 4 7.83 5.58 -13.17
CA ILE A 4 7.34 5.05 -11.89
C ILE A 4 7.84 3.63 -11.62
N GLU A 5 7.94 2.77 -12.62
CA GLU A 5 8.45 1.41 -12.46
C GLU A 5 9.91 1.42 -12.00
N LYS A 6 10.74 2.26 -12.62
CA LYS A 6 12.13 2.47 -12.20
C LYS A 6 12.22 3.06 -10.80
N LEU A 7 11.31 3.97 -10.43
CA LEU A 7 11.25 4.54 -9.09
C LEU A 7 10.92 3.45 -8.05
N ILE A 8 9.96 2.58 -8.34
CA ILE A 8 9.58 1.46 -7.46
C ILE A 8 10.73 0.47 -7.33
N SER A 9 11.32 0.03 -8.45
CA SER A 9 12.48 -0.87 -8.45
C SER A 9 13.62 -0.31 -7.61
N ASP A 10 13.92 0.99 -7.77
CA ASP A 10 14.99 1.65 -7.03
C ASP A 10 14.78 1.63 -5.51
N PHE A 11 13.54 1.81 -5.07
CA PHE A 11 13.19 1.74 -3.66
C PHE A 11 13.32 0.31 -3.12
N GLU A 12 12.84 -0.69 -3.86
CA GLU A 12 12.96 -2.10 -3.49
C GLU A 12 14.43 -2.55 -3.41
N ASP A 13 15.29 -2.10 -4.33
CA ASP A 13 16.74 -2.38 -4.32
C ASP A 13 17.46 -1.84 -3.07
N CYS A 14 16.89 -0.81 -2.44
CA CYS A 14 17.44 -0.24 -1.21
C CYS A 14 17.07 -1.04 0.05
N LEU A 15 16.23 -2.07 -0.03
CA LEU A 15 15.80 -2.82 1.16
C LEU A 15 16.99 -3.37 1.94
N GLY A 16 16.96 -3.18 3.26
CA GLY A 16 18.04 -3.60 4.16
C GLY A 16 19.20 -2.61 4.27
N TRP A 17 19.28 -1.59 3.41
CA TRP A 17 20.32 -0.56 3.53
C TRP A 17 20.22 0.18 4.87
N PRO A 18 21.35 0.58 5.48
CA PRO A 18 21.35 1.24 6.78
C PRO A 18 20.67 2.62 6.72
N TYR A 19 19.94 2.97 7.77
CA TYR A 19 19.42 4.33 7.95
C TYR A 19 20.56 5.24 8.43
N ARG A 20 20.75 6.38 7.75
CA ARG A 20 21.67 7.46 8.20
C ARG A 20 21.10 8.82 7.85
N THR A 21 21.23 9.78 8.76
CA THR A 21 20.88 11.19 8.52
C THR A 21 22.01 12.13 8.98
N PRO A 22 22.51 13.04 8.11
CA PRO A 22 22.27 13.07 6.68
C PRO A 22 22.83 11.79 6.01
N GLY A 23 22.06 11.21 5.09
CA GLY A 23 22.49 10.02 4.34
C GLY A 23 23.48 10.37 3.23
N THR A 24 24.30 9.40 2.81
CA THR A 24 25.13 9.49 1.59
C THR A 24 24.31 9.28 0.33
N ASN A 25 23.03 8.86 0.47
CA ASN A 25 22.13 8.49 -0.62
C ASN A 25 22.66 7.32 -1.44
N ASP A 26 23.33 6.38 -0.77
CA ASP A 26 23.83 5.12 -1.29
C ASP A 26 23.81 4.04 -0.19
N GLU A 27 24.35 2.86 -0.49
CA GLU A 27 24.37 1.68 0.40
C GLU A 27 25.05 1.91 1.75
N ARG A 28 25.85 2.97 1.90
CA ARG A 28 26.51 3.31 3.17
C ARG A 28 25.53 3.96 4.15
N GLY A 29 24.44 4.53 3.66
CA GLY A 29 23.27 4.88 4.43
C GLY A 29 22.42 5.99 3.82
N ILE A 30 21.12 5.88 4.05
CA ILE A 30 20.11 6.75 3.43
C ILE A 30 19.02 7.12 4.44
N ASP A 31 18.46 8.32 4.31
CA ASP A 31 17.25 8.71 5.06
C ASP A 31 16.01 8.70 4.18
N CYS A 32 14.84 8.89 4.79
CA CYS A 32 13.56 8.69 4.14
C CYS A 32 13.35 9.60 2.91
N SER A 33 13.76 10.86 3.00
CA SER A 33 13.69 11.77 1.85
C SER A 33 14.87 11.61 0.89
N GLY A 34 16.03 11.16 1.40
CA GLY A 34 17.20 10.83 0.59
C GLY A 34 16.93 9.75 -0.44
N MET A 35 16.06 8.79 -0.13
CA MET A 35 15.58 7.77 -1.09
C MET A 35 14.98 8.41 -2.34
N PHE A 36 14.14 9.43 -2.19
CA PHE A 36 13.55 10.17 -3.31
C PHE A 36 14.62 10.96 -4.08
N VAL A 37 15.55 11.61 -3.38
CA VAL A 37 16.65 12.35 -4.02
C VAL A 37 17.51 11.44 -4.88
N ARG A 38 17.86 10.25 -4.36
CA ARG A 38 18.63 9.23 -5.09
C ARG A 38 17.89 8.75 -6.33
N ALA A 39 16.65 8.30 -6.17
CA ALA A 39 15.86 7.75 -7.27
C ALA A 39 15.64 8.79 -8.39
N PHE A 40 15.38 10.05 -8.04
CA PHE A 40 15.27 11.13 -9.02
C PHE A 40 16.59 11.36 -9.75
N ARG A 41 17.71 11.38 -9.02
CA ARG A 41 19.04 11.60 -9.61
C ARG A 41 19.42 10.50 -10.60
N LEU A 42 19.11 9.24 -10.31
CA LEU A 42 19.35 8.12 -11.24
C LEU A 42 18.56 8.23 -12.54
N GLN A 43 17.44 8.95 -12.51
CA GLN A 43 16.63 9.25 -13.69
C GLN A 43 16.93 10.64 -14.29
N GLY A 44 18.05 11.27 -13.89
CA GLY A 44 18.47 12.58 -14.38
C GLY A 44 17.59 13.75 -13.93
N GLN A 45 16.77 13.57 -12.89
CA GLN A 45 15.87 14.56 -12.33
C GLN A 45 16.37 15.07 -10.96
N ARG A 46 15.76 16.16 -10.48
CA ARG A 46 16.08 16.74 -9.17
C ARG A 46 14.80 16.94 -8.36
N ILE A 47 14.91 16.68 -7.06
CA ILE A 47 13.86 16.94 -6.06
C ILE A 47 14.51 17.50 -4.79
N TYR A 48 13.81 18.35 -4.06
CA TYR A 48 14.31 18.84 -2.77
C TYR A 48 14.39 17.71 -1.73
N HIS A 49 15.44 17.79 -0.91
CA HIS A 49 15.58 16.94 0.27
C HIS A 49 14.65 17.42 1.40
N GLY A 50 14.09 16.48 2.17
CA GLY A 50 13.19 16.74 3.29
C GLY A 50 11.71 16.53 2.96
N SER A 51 11.06 15.65 3.72
CA SER A 51 9.65 15.25 3.57
C SER A 51 8.67 16.42 3.56
N ASN A 52 8.81 17.39 4.48
CA ASN A 52 7.96 18.59 4.50
C ASN A 52 8.09 19.44 3.23
N THR A 53 9.29 19.55 2.67
CA THR A 53 9.51 20.30 1.42
C THR A 53 8.91 19.57 0.24
N ILE A 54 9.08 18.25 0.18
CA ILE A 54 8.49 17.39 -0.85
C ILE A 54 6.96 17.52 -0.83
N TRP A 55 6.33 17.42 0.35
CA TRP A 55 4.88 17.57 0.53
C TRP A 55 4.34 18.88 -0.05
N ARG A 56 5.06 19.98 0.20
CA ARG A 56 4.61 21.34 -0.16
C ARG A 56 4.89 21.69 -1.61
N LYS A 57 6.01 21.23 -2.18
CA LYS A 57 6.52 21.74 -3.46
C LYS A 57 6.56 20.71 -4.60
N HIS A 58 6.48 19.43 -4.29
CA HIS A 58 6.74 18.37 -5.28
C HIS A 58 5.59 17.38 -5.45
N LEU A 59 4.43 17.68 -4.88
CA LEU A 59 3.20 16.91 -5.09
C LEU A 59 2.26 17.68 -6.00
N ARG A 60 1.73 17.03 -7.05
CA ARG A 60 0.68 17.62 -7.90
C ARG A 60 -0.71 17.46 -7.29
N LYS A 61 -0.92 16.36 -6.57
CA LYS A 61 -2.15 16.04 -5.87
C LYS A 61 -1.79 15.35 -4.56
N LYS A 62 -2.53 15.62 -3.50
CA LYS A 62 -2.27 15.09 -2.16
C LYS A 62 -3.56 15.05 -1.35
N GLY A 63 -3.64 14.18 -0.36
CA GLY A 63 -4.84 13.99 0.45
C GLY A 63 -4.64 13.07 1.64
N PRO A 64 -5.62 12.99 2.56
CA PRO A 64 -5.60 12.01 3.65
C PRO A 64 -5.74 10.58 3.09
N ILE A 65 -5.22 9.60 3.83
CA ILE A 65 -5.44 8.18 3.57
C ILE A 65 -6.60 7.73 4.45
N ASP A 66 -7.76 7.48 3.83
CA ASP A 66 -8.91 6.89 4.51
C ASP A 66 -8.90 5.37 4.37
N SER A 67 -8.33 4.86 3.29
CA SER A 67 -8.27 3.44 2.96
C SER A 67 -7.05 3.10 2.10
N ILE A 68 -6.65 1.82 2.09
CA ILE A 68 -5.63 1.30 1.15
C ILE A 68 -6.04 1.54 -0.32
N ARG A 69 -7.35 1.63 -0.60
CA ARG A 69 -7.91 1.88 -1.93
C ARG A 69 -7.51 3.25 -2.50
N ASP A 70 -7.06 4.17 -1.64
CA ASP A 70 -6.59 5.50 -2.05
C ASP A 70 -5.15 5.46 -2.59
N LEU A 71 -4.47 4.33 -2.40
CA LEU A 71 -3.06 4.15 -2.73
C LEU A 71 -2.88 3.43 -4.06
N ARG A 72 -1.82 3.80 -4.76
CA ARG A 72 -1.33 3.17 -6.00
C ARG A 72 0.18 3.04 -5.91
N PRO A 73 0.79 1.99 -6.50
CA PRO A 73 2.24 1.92 -6.62
C PRO A 73 2.80 3.20 -7.25
N GLY A 74 3.90 3.72 -6.70
CA GLY A 74 4.51 4.99 -7.12
C GLY A 74 4.02 6.22 -6.35
N MET A 75 2.98 6.10 -5.52
CA MET A 75 2.53 7.18 -4.65
C MET A 75 3.47 7.35 -3.45
N ALA A 76 3.75 8.61 -3.09
CA ALA A 76 4.41 8.93 -1.83
C ALA A 76 3.39 8.91 -0.70
N VAL A 77 3.79 8.43 0.48
CA VAL A 77 2.99 8.44 1.70
C VAL A 77 3.76 9.10 2.83
N PHE A 78 3.03 9.71 3.75
CA PHE A 78 3.61 10.56 4.79
C PHE A 78 3.05 10.22 6.18
N LYS A 79 3.93 10.26 7.18
CA LYS A 79 3.54 10.32 8.59
C LYS A 79 3.43 11.79 8.99
N TRP A 80 2.43 12.10 9.80
CA TRP A 80 2.05 13.47 10.09
C TRP A 80 1.90 13.73 11.59
N LYS A 81 2.21 14.95 12.01
CA LYS A 81 1.96 15.49 13.36
C LYS A 81 1.28 16.86 13.23
N PRO A 82 0.45 17.25 14.22
CA PRO A 82 -0.30 18.50 14.17
C PRO A 82 0.56 19.76 14.21
N ASP A 83 1.71 19.71 14.90
CA ASP A 83 2.56 20.88 15.05
C ASP A 83 3.26 21.23 13.75
N THR A 84 3.09 22.46 13.26
CA THR A 84 3.80 22.93 12.07
C THR A 84 5.20 23.40 12.46
N PRO A 85 6.28 22.94 11.81
CA PRO A 85 7.63 23.41 12.13
C PRO A 85 7.77 24.91 11.85
N ALA A 86 8.44 25.65 12.73
CA ALA A 86 8.55 27.12 12.68
C ALA A 86 9.05 27.72 11.35
N LYS A 87 9.73 26.92 10.52
CA LYS A 87 10.19 27.30 9.18
C LYS A 87 9.06 27.34 8.13
N PHE A 88 7.85 26.90 8.47
CA PHE A 88 6.66 26.94 7.61
C PHE A 88 5.55 27.71 8.30
N SER A 89 4.79 28.49 7.53
CA SER A 89 3.73 29.38 8.03
C SER A 89 2.38 29.06 7.37
N ASP A 90 2.09 27.78 7.16
CA ASP A 90 0.90 27.30 6.44
C ASP A 90 -0.09 26.51 7.29
N ASN A 91 0.27 26.20 8.55
CA ASN A 91 -0.54 25.40 9.47
C ASN A 91 -0.96 24.02 8.91
N GLU A 92 -0.22 23.47 7.94
CA GLU A 92 -0.52 22.14 7.38
C GLU A 92 -0.04 20.98 8.29
N GLY A 93 0.73 21.29 9.34
CA GLY A 93 1.38 20.32 10.23
C GLY A 93 2.76 19.86 9.75
N ASP A 94 3.35 18.93 10.52
CA ASP A 94 4.67 18.35 10.28
C ASP A 94 4.55 16.99 9.60
N PHE A 95 4.91 16.95 8.32
CA PHE A 95 5.09 15.72 7.55
C PHE A 95 6.47 15.14 7.86
N CYS A 96 6.64 14.64 9.08
CA CYS A 96 7.93 14.24 9.65
C CYS A 96 8.61 13.04 8.97
N HIS A 97 7.88 12.27 8.16
CA HIS A 97 8.40 11.05 7.55
C HIS A 97 7.74 10.77 6.20
N ILE A 98 8.47 10.18 5.26
CA ILE A 98 8.00 9.86 3.90
C ILE A 98 8.38 8.42 3.52
N GLY A 99 7.57 7.78 2.69
CA GLY A 99 7.81 6.48 2.07
C GLY A 99 7.15 6.38 0.70
N LEU A 100 7.45 5.33 -0.03
CA LEU A 100 6.86 5.06 -1.36
C LEU A 100 6.02 3.79 -1.31
N VAL A 101 4.81 3.83 -1.85
CA VAL A 101 4.01 2.64 -2.10
C VAL A 101 4.64 1.90 -3.27
N THR A 102 5.11 0.67 -3.05
CA THR A 102 5.68 -0.18 -4.10
C THR A 102 4.73 -1.29 -4.53
N SER A 103 3.79 -1.66 -3.65
CA SER A 103 2.69 -2.59 -3.94
C SER A 103 1.50 -2.28 -3.04
N VAL A 104 0.29 -2.61 -3.50
CA VAL A 104 -0.96 -2.54 -2.70
C VAL A 104 -1.58 -3.93 -2.45
N SER A 105 -1.02 -4.99 -3.03
CA SER A 105 -1.48 -6.37 -2.84
C SER A 105 -0.31 -7.37 -3.00
N PRO A 106 0.35 -7.78 -1.91
CA PRO A 106 0.20 -7.26 -0.54
C PRO A 106 0.68 -5.81 -0.44
N LEU A 107 0.19 -5.04 0.56
CA LEU A 107 0.66 -3.68 0.77
C LEU A 107 2.17 -3.68 1.05
N ARG A 108 2.90 -2.82 0.35
CA ARG A 108 4.32 -2.55 0.59
C ARG A 108 4.56 -1.06 0.53
N ILE A 109 5.00 -0.51 1.64
CA ILE A 109 5.46 0.88 1.72
C ILE A 109 6.93 0.86 2.09
N VAL A 110 7.80 1.11 1.12
CA VAL A 110 9.25 1.10 1.32
C VAL A 110 9.73 2.46 1.82
N HIS A 111 10.51 2.43 2.90
CA HIS A 111 11.11 3.64 3.47
C HIS A 111 12.34 3.34 4.32
N ALA A 112 13.26 4.30 4.40
CA ALA A 112 14.32 4.29 5.40
C ALA A 112 13.70 4.53 6.79
N SER A 113 14.04 3.73 7.80
CA SER A 113 13.44 3.82 9.13
C SER A 113 14.48 3.88 10.24
N THR A 114 14.20 4.73 11.23
CA THR A 114 14.90 4.69 12.53
C THR A 114 14.54 3.44 13.33
N GLU A 115 13.38 2.82 13.06
CA GLU A 115 13.01 1.54 13.63
C GLU A 115 13.78 0.42 12.92
N GLY A 116 14.69 -0.22 13.65
CA GLY A 116 15.61 -1.21 13.08
C GLY A 116 16.77 -0.59 12.28
N MET A 117 16.89 0.74 12.26
CA MET A 117 18.00 1.50 11.65
C MET A 117 18.32 1.08 10.20
N LYS A 118 17.29 0.82 9.39
CA LYS A 118 17.43 0.34 8.01
C LYS A 118 16.25 0.72 7.13
N VAL A 119 16.40 0.56 5.82
CA VAL A 119 15.32 0.56 4.85
C VAL A 119 14.51 -0.72 5.01
N LYS A 120 13.20 -0.56 5.16
CA LYS A 120 12.24 -1.65 5.32
C LYS A 120 10.97 -1.38 4.52
N ALA A 121 10.15 -2.42 4.37
CA ALA A 121 8.80 -2.32 3.84
C ALA A 121 7.79 -2.49 4.98
N ASP A 122 6.94 -1.49 5.20
CA ASP A 122 5.77 -1.63 6.05
C ASP A 122 4.66 -2.34 5.25
N GLN A 123 4.04 -3.36 5.85
CA GLN A 123 2.95 -4.14 5.23
C GLN A 123 1.55 -3.65 5.63
N LYS A 124 1.46 -2.59 6.43
CA LYS A 124 0.20 -2.05 6.96
C LYS A 124 0.21 -0.52 6.87
N ILE A 125 -0.96 0.10 6.69
CA ILE A 125 -1.09 1.57 6.66
C ILE A 125 -0.61 2.19 7.98
N GLY A 126 -0.96 1.62 9.14
CA GLY A 126 -0.40 2.01 10.44
C GLY A 126 -0.34 3.52 10.70
N LYS A 127 0.88 4.08 10.73
CA LYS A 127 1.15 5.51 11.02
C LYS A 127 1.15 6.40 9.77
N TRP A 128 0.97 5.83 8.57
CA TRP A 128 0.85 6.58 7.32
C TRP A 128 -0.53 7.25 7.27
N LYS A 129 -0.55 8.57 7.13
CA LYS A 129 -1.78 9.39 7.26
C LYS A 129 -2.16 10.13 5.99
N TYR A 130 -1.19 10.44 5.14
CA TYR A 130 -1.41 11.22 3.92
C TYR A 130 -0.70 10.59 2.74
N TRP A 131 -1.29 10.73 1.57
CA TRP A 131 -0.70 10.34 0.29
C TRP A 131 -0.41 11.57 -0.57
N GLY A 132 0.50 11.39 -1.51
CA GLY A 132 0.91 12.39 -2.48
C GLY A 132 1.30 11.77 -3.82
N ILE A 133 0.86 12.38 -4.91
CA ILE A 133 1.32 12.06 -6.25
C ILE A 133 2.44 13.02 -6.63
N LEU A 134 3.62 12.48 -6.96
CA LEU A 134 4.79 13.27 -7.35
C LEU A 134 4.49 14.07 -8.62
N ALA A 135 4.77 15.37 -8.60
CA ALA A 135 4.54 16.26 -9.74
C ALA A 135 5.38 15.91 -10.97
N ALA A 136 6.53 15.25 -10.77
CA ALA A 136 7.40 14.80 -11.84
C ALA A 136 6.96 13.47 -12.50
N ALA A 137 5.97 12.78 -11.94
CA ALA A 137 5.38 11.59 -12.53
C ALA A 137 4.28 11.98 -13.53
N GLU A 138 4.20 11.31 -14.67
CA GLU A 138 3.07 11.43 -15.59
C GLU A 138 1.79 10.89 -14.93
N GLU A 139 0.63 11.45 -15.27
CA GLU A 139 -0.65 11.04 -14.68
C GLU A 139 -1.11 9.66 -15.13
N THR A 140 -0.85 9.34 -16.39
CA THR A 140 -1.07 8.04 -17.01
C THR A 140 0.00 7.00 -16.64
N ALA A 141 1.06 7.40 -15.92
CA ALA A 141 2.19 6.54 -15.58
C ALA A 141 2.19 6.03 -14.14
N LEU A 142 1.30 6.52 -13.28
CA LEU A 142 0.98 5.73 -12.09
C LEU A 142 0.24 4.51 -12.61
N PRO A 143 0.75 3.28 -12.41
CA PRO A 143 -0.09 2.13 -12.66
C PRO A 143 -1.35 2.36 -11.82
N ASP A 144 -2.50 2.29 -12.46
CA ASP A 144 -3.72 2.01 -11.72
C ASP A 144 -3.41 0.81 -10.81
N PRO A 145 -3.91 0.77 -9.56
CA PRO A 145 -3.73 -0.44 -8.75
C PRO A 145 -4.17 -1.57 -9.69
N PRO A 146 -3.23 -2.50 -9.97
CA PRO A 146 -3.11 -3.21 -11.25
C PRO A 146 -4.51 -3.46 -11.74
N ALA A 147 -4.92 -2.85 -12.88
CA ALA A 147 -6.30 -2.90 -13.34
C ALA A 147 -6.77 -4.33 -13.16
N ILE A 148 -7.47 -4.55 -12.04
CA ILE A 148 -8.01 -5.83 -11.67
C ILE A 148 -9.06 -5.86 -12.76
N GLU A 149 -8.84 -6.64 -13.82
CA GLU A 149 -9.93 -7.04 -14.68
C GLU A 149 -11.06 -7.28 -13.71
N ALA A 150 -12.10 -6.45 -13.82
CA ALA A 150 -13.19 -6.45 -12.88
C ALA A 150 -13.83 -7.81 -13.03
N ASP A 151 -13.28 -8.82 -12.36
CA ASP A 151 -13.99 -9.99 -11.94
C ASP A 151 -15.23 -9.37 -11.31
N GLU A 152 -16.38 -9.67 -11.89
CA GLU A 152 -17.66 -9.05 -11.56
C GLU A 152 -17.99 -9.19 -10.05
N ARG A 153 -17.18 -9.97 -9.32
CA ARG A 153 -17.15 -10.18 -7.88
C ARG A 153 -16.63 -8.98 -7.07
N GLY A 154 -15.75 -8.15 -7.63
CA GLY A 154 -15.22 -6.93 -7.00
C GLY A 154 -14.50 -7.13 -5.65
N LEU A 155 -14.03 -6.01 -5.08
CA LEU A 155 -13.36 -5.97 -3.77
C LEU A 155 -14.40 -5.86 -2.64
N LEU A 156 -14.62 -6.96 -1.91
CA LEU A 156 -15.67 -7.05 -0.88
C LEU A 156 -15.16 -6.81 0.54
N ARG A 157 -15.97 -6.19 1.39
CA ARG A 157 -15.69 -5.92 2.81
C ARG A 157 -16.95 -5.86 3.65
N ARG A 158 -16.78 -5.87 4.97
CA ARG A 158 -17.89 -5.71 5.92
C ARG A 158 -18.75 -4.50 5.59
N GLY A 159 -20.06 -4.72 5.51
CA GLY A 159 -21.05 -3.71 5.14
C GLY A 159 -21.54 -3.83 3.70
N ASP A 160 -20.76 -4.45 2.81
CA ASP A 160 -21.16 -4.69 1.42
C ASP A 160 -22.34 -5.66 1.35
N ARG A 161 -23.14 -5.54 0.28
CA ARG A 161 -24.30 -6.39 0.03
C ARG A 161 -24.47 -6.68 -1.45
N GLY A 162 -25.11 -7.79 -1.78
CA GLY A 162 -25.48 -8.15 -3.15
C GLY A 162 -24.85 -9.45 -3.63
N GLU A 163 -24.90 -9.68 -4.94
CA GLU A 163 -24.50 -10.96 -5.55
C GLU A 163 -23.02 -11.30 -5.33
N GLY A 164 -22.11 -10.32 -5.37
CA GLY A 164 -20.69 -10.55 -5.05
C GLY A 164 -20.50 -11.15 -3.65
N VAL A 165 -21.26 -10.68 -2.66
CA VAL A 165 -21.22 -11.23 -1.30
C VAL A 165 -21.78 -12.65 -1.26
N LYS A 166 -22.85 -12.94 -2.01
CA LYS A 166 -23.37 -14.31 -2.10
C LYS A 166 -22.37 -15.26 -2.73
N LEU A 167 -21.63 -14.83 -3.75
CA LEU A 167 -20.56 -15.62 -4.36
C LEU A 167 -19.45 -15.91 -3.34
N LEU A 168 -19.04 -14.91 -2.57
CA LEU A 168 -18.06 -15.08 -1.50
C LEU A 168 -18.55 -16.09 -0.45
N GLN A 169 -19.79 -15.93 0.01
CA GLN A 169 -20.38 -16.83 1.01
C GLN A 169 -20.47 -18.27 0.51
N ARG A 170 -20.78 -18.48 -0.78
CA ARG A 170 -20.74 -19.81 -1.41
C ARG A 170 -19.34 -20.39 -1.42
N ALA A 171 -18.34 -19.60 -1.84
CA ALA A 171 -16.94 -20.04 -1.90
C ALA A 171 -16.38 -20.38 -0.51
N LEU A 172 -16.67 -19.56 0.50
CA LEU A 172 -16.29 -19.86 1.89
C LEU A 172 -16.96 -21.14 2.39
N ARG A 173 -18.22 -21.38 2.01
CA ARG A 173 -18.93 -22.60 2.40
C ARG A 173 -18.36 -23.85 1.74
N SER A 174 -17.96 -23.78 0.46
CA SER A 174 -17.35 -24.91 -0.24
C SER A 174 -15.98 -25.29 0.31
N VAL A 175 -15.24 -24.35 0.92
CA VAL A 175 -13.96 -24.62 1.60
C VAL A 175 -14.12 -24.92 3.10
N GLY A 176 -15.35 -25.15 3.56
CA GLY A 176 -15.62 -25.69 4.91
C GLY A 176 -16.06 -24.69 5.99
N TYR A 177 -16.34 -23.42 5.67
CA TYR A 177 -16.90 -22.48 6.64
C TYR A 177 -18.44 -22.57 6.72
N ASP A 178 -18.98 -22.54 7.95
CA ASP A 178 -20.42 -22.49 8.14
C ASP A 178 -20.91 -21.04 8.29
N LEU A 179 -21.64 -20.56 7.28
CA LEU A 179 -22.26 -19.23 7.24
C LEU A 179 -23.48 -19.22 6.32
N ALA A 180 -24.39 -18.27 6.56
CA ALA A 180 -25.54 -18.03 5.71
C ALA A 180 -25.12 -17.35 4.39
N ILE A 181 -25.78 -17.73 3.28
CA ILE A 181 -25.65 -17.06 1.97
C ILE A 181 -26.80 -16.05 1.86
N ASP A 182 -26.73 -14.98 2.65
CA ASP A 182 -27.74 -13.92 2.70
C ASP A 182 -27.40 -12.70 1.83
N GLY A 183 -26.20 -12.70 1.22
CA GLY A 183 -25.70 -11.58 0.44
C GLY A 183 -25.36 -10.35 1.27
N ILE A 184 -25.17 -10.51 2.59
CA ILE A 184 -24.77 -9.44 3.51
C ILE A 184 -23.39 -9.76 4.07
N PHE A 185 -22.44 -8.85 3.88
CA PHE A 185 -21.11 -8.99 4.45
C PHE A 185 -21.15 -8.53 5.91
N GLY A 186 -21.77 -9.36 6.74
CA GLY A 186 -21.96 -9.14 8.16
C GLY A 186 -20.73 -9.54 8.98
N ARG A 187 -20.91 -9.57 10.31
CA ARG A 187 -19.86 -9.97 11.24
C ARG A 187 -19.41 -11.41 11.01
N ILE A 188 -20.34 -12.33 10.75
CA ILE A 188 -20.02 -13.76 10.54
C ILE A 188 -19.16 -13.93 9.29
N THR A 189 -19.57 -13.35 8.16
CA THR A 189 -18.77 -13.36 6.91
C THR A 189 -17.37 -12.81 7.13
N LEU A 190 -17.22 -11.73 7.90
CA LEU A 190 -15.91 -11.15 8.24
C LEU A 190 -15.02 -12.11 9.03
N GLU A 191 -15.54 -12.79 10.04
CA GLU A 191 -14.78 -13.78 10.81
C GLU A 191 -14.33 -14.95 9.93
N CYS A 192 -15.21 -15.46 9.05
CA CYS A 192 -14.88 -16.51 8.10
C CYS A 192 -13.77 -16.08 7.14
N VAL A 193 -13.86 -14.89 6.54
CA VAL A 193 -12.82 -14.35 5.65
C VAL A 193 -11.48 -14.23 6.37
N LYS A 194 -11.46 -13.67 7.59
CA LYS A 194 -10.21 -13.53 8.36
C LYS A 194 -9.62 -14.84 8.80
N SER A 195 -10.46 -15.85 9.01
CA SER A 195 -10.01 -17.21 9.30
C SER A 195 -9.40 -17.84 8.04
N PHE A 196 -10.08 -17.73 6.90
CA PHE A 196 -9.58 -18.24 5.61
C PHE A 196 -8.26 -17.59 5.20
N GLN A 197 -8.17 -16.27 5.33
CA GLN A 197 -6.93 -15.53 5.09
C GLN A 197 -5.81 -16.04 6.00
N ALA A 198 -6.11 -16.41 7.25
CA ALA A 198 -5.11 -16.96 8.15
C ALA A 198 -4.55 -18.29 7.71
N THR A 199 -5.42 -19.19 7.25
CA THR A 199 -5.06 -20.55 6.89
C THR A 199 -4.27 -20.61 5.58
N HIS A 200 -4.34 -19.53 4.79
CA HIS A 200 -3.66 -19.40 3.49
C HIS A 200 -2.52 -18.37 3.53
N ASP A 201 -2.01 -18.03 4.72
CA ASP A 201 -0.91 -17.07 4.92
C ASP A 201 -1.15 -15.68 4.27
N LEU A 202 -2.42 -15.29 4.13
CA LEU A 202 -2.85 -13.99 3.64
C LEU A 202 -3.02 -13.00 4.80
N GLU A 203 -3.02 -11.70 4.47
CA GLU A 203 -3.31 -10.66 5.46
C GLU A 203 -4.74 -10.79 6.00
N ARG A 204 -4.90 -10.91 7.32
CA ARG A 204 -6.19 -11.09 8.01
C ARG A 204 -6.96 -9.78 8.15
N ASP A 205 -7.03 -9.00 7.10
CA ASP A 205 -7.70 -7.69 7.06
C ASP A 205 -9.22 -7.80 6.96
N GLY A 206 -9.73 -8.96 6.52
CA GLY A 206 -11.15 -9.19 6.29
C GLY A 206 -11.68 -8.55 5.00
N ILE A 207 -10.78 -8.20 4.07
CA ILE A 207 -11.10 -7.65 2.75
C ILE A 207 -10.85 -8.75 1.72
N VAL A 208 -11.87 -9.03 0.90
CA VAL A 208 -11.77 -10.04 -0.16
C VAL A 208 -11.37 -9.34 -1.45
N GLY A 209 -10.07 -9.39 -1.74
CA GLY A 209 -9.48 -8.96 -3.01
C GLY A 209 -9.00 -10.15 -3.86
N PRO A 210 -8.27 -9.88 -4.96
CA PRO A 210 -7.84 -10.92 -5.89
C PRO A 210 -7.08 -12.07 -5.23
N LEU A 211 -6.15 -11.79 -4.30
CA LEU A 211 -5.41 -12.85 -3.60
C LEU A 211 -6.34 -13.77 -2.79
N THR A 212 -7.33 -13.19 -2.09
CA THR A 212 -8.33 -13.98 -1.36
C THR A 212 -9.21 -14.78 -2.31
N TRP A 213 -9.60 -14.20 -3.45
CA TRP A 213 -10.39 -14.89 -4.48
C TRP A 213 -9.61 -16.04 -5.14
N THR A 214 -8.37 -15.82 -5.55
CA THR A 214 -7.49 -16.85 -6.11
C THR A 214 -7.31 -18.01 -5.14
N ALA A 215 -7.00 -17.71 -3.88
CA ALA A 215 -6.87 -18.75 -2.85
C ALA A 215 -8.18 -19.53 -2.66
N LEU A 216 -9.34 -18.85 -2.66
CA LEU A 216 -10.65 -19.51 -2.56
C LEU A 216 -10.91 -20.45 -3.75
N GLU A 217 -10.55 -20.03 -4.96
CA GLU A 217 -10.70 -20.85 -6.16
C GLU A 217 -9.77 -22.07 -6.16
N GLU A 218 -8.52 -21.91 -5.76
CA GLU A 218 -7.56 -23.01 -5.63
C GLU A 218 -8.05 -24.03 -4.59
N SER A 219 -8.47 -23.56 -3.43
CA SER A 219 -9.04 -24.39 -2.36
C SER A 219 -10.30 -25.15 -2.82
N CYS A 220 -11.15 -24.52 -3.63
CA CYS A 220 -12.34 -25.19 -4.17
C CYS A 220 -12.00 -26.27 -5.20
N ARG A 221 -10.88 -26.15 -5.92
CA ARG A 221 -10.43 -27.18 -6.89
C ARG A 221 -9.83 -28.38 -6.18
N GLU A 222 -9.06 -28.18 -5.11
CA GLU A 222 -8.44 -29.27 -4.34
C GLU A 222 -9.49 -30.18 -3.67
N VAL A 223 -10.62 -29.61 -3.24
CA VAL A 223 -11.73 -30.38 -2.65
C VAL A 223 -12.39 -31.35 -3.67
N THR A 224 -12.15 -31.18 -4.97
CA THR A 224 -12.74 -32.03 -6.04
C THR A 224 -11.83 -33.14 -6.56
N SER A 225 -10.58 -33.23 -6.06
CA SER A 225 -9.59 -34.23 -6.52
C SER A 225 -9.40 -35.43 -5.59
N ASP A 226 -10.17 -35.51 -4.49
CA ASP A 226 -10.13 -36.60 -3.51
C ASP A 226 -11.41 -37.47 -3.53
N GLU A 227 -11.89 -37.84 -4.73
CA GLU A 227 -12.88 -38.91 -4.97
C GLU A 227 -12.31 -39.98 -5.92
#